data_AF-A0A9X4M112-F1
#
_entry.id   AF-A0A9X4M112-F1
#
_cell.length_a   1.000
_cell.length_b   1.000
_cell.length_c   1.000
_cell.angle_alpha   90.00
_cell.angle_beta   90.00
_cell.angle_gamma   90.00
#
_symmetry.space_group_name_H-M   'P 1'
#
loop_
_entity.id
_entity.type
_entity.pdbx_description
1 polymer ?
#
loop_
_entity_poly.entity_id
_entity_poly.type
_entity_poly.pdbx_seq_one_letter_code
_entity_poly.pdbx_strand_id
1 'polypeptide(L)'
;MPATPMATPEVEEFVDELESIDKPWVTVVWDDPVNLMHYVAFIFQKLFGYSKAKANELMLKVHNEGKAVVSSGSRDKMENDVRRLHAAGLWATMQRGE
;
A
#
# COMPACT_ATOMS: atom_id res chain seq x y z
N MET A 1 18.50 23.34 41.90
CA MET A 1 18.46 22.55 40.66
C MET A 1 17.07 22.71 40.04
N PRO A 2 16.87 23.45 38.94
CA PRO A 2 15.59 23.41 38.24
C PRO A 2 15.61 22.26 37.24
N ALA A 3 14.69 21.30 37.41
CA ALA A 3 14.50 20.17 36.52
C ALA A 3 13.77 20.64 35.25
N THR A 4 14.33 20.29 34.10
CA THR A 4 13.81 20.51 32.76
C THR A 4 12.44 19.83 32.58
N PRO A 5 11.42 20.49 32.01
CA PRO A 5 10.19 19.79 31.61
C PRO A 5 10.48 18.96 30.35
N MET A 6 10.26 17.65 30.45
CA MET A 6 10.38 16.71 29.34
C MET A 6 9.16 16.85 28.44
N ALA A 7 9.39 17.13 27.16
CA ALA A 7 8.35 17.25 26.14
C ALA A 7 7.62 15.91 25.98
N THR A 8 6.31 15.93 26.22
CA THR A 8 5.39 14.85 25.87
C THR A 8 5.32 14.77 24.34
N PRO A 9 5.53 13.60 23.71
CA PRO A 9 5.24 13.49 22.29
C PRO A 9 3.73 13.63 22.09
N GLU A 10 3.39 14.63 21.30
CA GLU A 10 2.06 14.91 20.78
C GLU A 10 1.58 13.66 20.01
N VAL A 11 0.65 12.94 20.61
CA VAL A 11 -0.04 11.82 19.96
C VAL A 11 -1.15 12.44 19.13
N GLU A 12 -0.78 13.00 17.98
CA GLU A 12 -1.73 13.38 16.94
C GLU A 12 -2.23 12.12 16.22
N GLU A 13 -3.56 12.05 16.09
CA GLU A 13 -4.35 11.15 15.22
C GLU A 13 -4.66 9.72 15.73
N PHE A 14 -5.52 9.61 16.75
CA PHE A 14 -6.31 8.39 17.05
C PHE A 14 -7.83 8.62 16.95
N VAL A 15 -8.30 9.57 16.13
CA VAL A 15 -9.74 9.90 16.01
C VAL A 15 -10.46 9.11 14.90
N ASP A 16 -9.74 8.28 14.14
CA ASP A 16 -10.27 7.61 12.94
C ASP A 16 -10.64 6.12 13.13
N GLU A 17 -10.73 5.63 14.37
CA GLU A 17 -10.81 4.19 14.67
C GLU A 17 -12.22 3.64 14.92
N LEU A 18 -13.25 4.50 15.07
CA LEU A 18 -14.61 4.07 15.43
C LEU A 18 -15.60 3.99 14.26
N GLU A 19 -15.42 4.73 13.16
CA GLU A 19 -16.33 4.72 11.99
C GLU A 19 -15.94 3.71 10.90
N SER A 20 -14.98 2.83 11.20
CA SER A 20 -14.10 2.26 10.19
C SER A 20 -13.97 0.73 10.21
N ILE A 21 -14.84 0.09 10.98
CA ILE A 21 -14.90 -1.37 11.12
C ILE A 21 -15.44 -2.04 9.83
N ASP A 22 -16.21 -1.32 9.00
CA ASP A 22 -16.88 -1.89 7.82
C ASP A 22 -16.10 -1.80 6.49
N LYS A 23 -15.03 -0.98 6.42
CA LYS A 23 -14.34 -0.76 5.14
C LYS A 23 -13.18 -1.75 4.97
N PRO A 24 -13.13 -2.50 3.85
CA PRO A 24 -12.03 -3.44 3.60
C PRO A 24 -10.71 -2.68 3.46
N TRP A 25 -9.63 -3.27 3.94
CA TRP A 25 -8.28 -2.76 3.71
C TRP A 25 -7.90 -3.00 2.25
N VAL A 26 -7.15 -2.07 1.67
CA VAL A 26 -6.65 -2.14 0.30
C VAL A 26 -5.14 -2.01 0.27
N THR A 27 -4.50 -2.73 -0.63
CA THR A 27 -3.07 -2.58 -0.94
C THR A 27 -2.93 -1.68 -2.15
N VAL A 28 -2.19 -0.59 -2.00
CA VAL A 28 -1.93 0.42 -3.02
C VAL A 28 -0.46 0.32 -3.44
N VAL A 29 -0.21 0.24 -4.74
CA VAL A 29 1.15 0.33 -5.32
C VAL A 29 1.32 1.70 -5.93
N TRP A 30 2.49 2.30 -5.70
CA TRP A 30 2.85 3.64 -6.14
C TRP A 30 3.82 3.58 -7.31
N ASP A 31 3.77 4.60 -8.17
CA ASP A 31 4.75 4.76 -9.25
C ASP A 31 6.09 5.16 -8.66
N ASP A 32 7.17 4.54 -9.13
CA ASP A 32 8.52 4.81 -8.69
C ASP A 32 9.48 4.88 -9.90
N PRO A 33 10.52 5.74 -9.83
CA PRO A 33 11.43 5.94 -10.96
C PRO A 33 12.44 4.81 -11.15
N VAL A 34 12.45 3.79 -10.28
CA VAL A 34 13.47 2.73 -10.25
C VAL A 34 12.99 1.47 -10.98
N ASN A 35 11.71 1.14 -10.86
CA ASN A 35 11.12 -0.07 -11.43
C ASN A 35 10.58 0.15 -12.85
N LEU A 36 10.93 -0.77 -13.75
CA LEU A 36 10.40 -0.77 -15.12
C LEU A 36 8.95 -1.26 -15.15
N MET A 37 8.11 -0.68 -16.02
CA MET A 37 6.72 -1.10 -16.26
C MET A 37 6.53 -2.61 -16.40
N HIS A 38 7.37 -3.26 -17.22
CA HIS A 38 7.31 -4.72 -17.42
C HIS A 38 7.61 -5.51 -16.14
N TYR A 39 8.48 -4.99 -15.26
CA TYR A 39 8.76 -5.61 -13.98
C TYR A 39 7.56 -5.51 -13.04
N VAL A 40 6.94 -4.33 -12.94
CA VAL A 40 5.71 -4.11 -12.16
C VAL A 40 4.60 -5.08 -12.60
N ALA A 41 4.33 -5.16 -13.90
CA ALA A 41 3.33 -6.09 -14.46
C ALA A 41 3.71 -7.56 -14.23
N PHE A 42 4.98 -7.93 -14.26
CA PHE A 42 5.42 -9.28 -13.93
C PHE A 42 5.17 -9.63 -12.46
N ILE A 43 5.46 -8.71 -11.54
CA ILE A 43 5.22 -8.92 -10.11
C ILE A 43 3.72 -9.02 -9.80
N PHE A 44 2.86 -8.26 -10.50
CA PHE A 44 1.41 -8.41 -10.38
C PHE A 44 0.93 -9.81 -10.78
N GLN A 45 1.50 -10.38 -11.85
CA GLN A 45 1.21 -11.77 -12.23
C GLN A 45 1.75 -12.76 -11.18
N LYS A 46 2.98 -12.56 -10.70
CA LYS A 46 3.67 -13.49 -9.80
C LYS A 46 3.08 -13.51 -8.38
N LEU A 47 2.74 -12.35 -7.81
CA LEU A 47 2.28 -12.24 -6.42
C LEU A 47 0.76 -12.43 -6.28
N PHE A 48 -0.01 -11.92 -7.23
CA PHE A 48 -1.48 -11.92 -7.18
C PHE A 48 -2.12 -12.91 -8.16
N GLY A 49 -1.34 -13.54 -9.05
CA GLY A 49 -1.87 -14.50 -10.03
C GLY A 49 -2.73 -13.84 -11.12
N TYR A 50 -2.56 -12.53 -11.34
CA TYR A 50 -3.34 -11.83 -12.37
C TYR A 50 -2.97 -12.29 -13.77
N SER A 51 -3.95 -12.22 -14.68
CA SER A 51 -3.68 -12.41 -16.11
C SER A 51 -2.79 -11.28 -16.63
N LYS A 52 -2.04 -11.54 -17.70
CA LYS A 52 -1.19 -10.54 -18.35
C LYS A 52 -1.96 -9.25 -18.69
N ALA A 53 -3.21 -9.39 -19.14
CA ALA A 53 -4.06 -8.25 -19.48
C ALA A 53 -4.34 -7.38 -18.24
N LYS A 54 -4.79 -7.97 -17.14
CA LYS A 54 -5.10 -7.25 -15.90
C LYS A 54 -3.84 -6.65 -15.25
N ALA A 55 -2.72 -7.37 -15.31
CA ALA A 55 -1.45 -6.87 -14.79
C ALA A 55 -0.95 -5.66 -15.59
N ASN A 56 -1.10 -5.66 -16.92
CA ASN A 56 -0.78 -4.52 -17.76
C ASN A 56 -1.70 -3.32 -17.50
N GLU A 57 -3.00 -3.56 -17.30
CA GLU A 57 -3.96 -2.51 -16.95
C GLU A 57 -3.61 -1.84 -15.63
N LEU A 58 -3.35 -2.63 -14.58
CA LEU A 58 -2.96 -2.11 -13.27
C LEU A 58 -1.62 -1.37 -13.33
N MET A 59 -0.66 -1.88 -14.10
CA MET A 59 0.62 -1.22 -14.31
C MET A 59 0.44 0.14 -15.00
N LEU A 60 -0.36 0.20 -16.08
CA LEU A 60 -0.67 1.46 -16.75
C LEU A 60 -1.35 2.44 -15.81
N LYS A 61 -2.20 1.93 -14.91
CA LYS A 61 -2.84 2.74 -13.88
C LYS A 61 -1.82 3.34 -12.90
N VAL A 62 -0.89 2.53 -12.40
CA VAL A 62 0.23 3.03 -11.56
C VAL A 62 0.99 4.13 -12.29
N HIS A 63 1.38 3.90 -13.55
CA HIS A 63 2.16 4.87 -14.32
C HIS A 63 1.42 6.18 -14.60
N ASN A 64 0.15 6.11 -15.00
CA ASN A 64 -0.61 7.29 -15.40
C ASN A 64 -1.20 8.06 -14.22
N GLU A 65 -1.66 7.36 -13.18
CA GLU A 65 -2.34 7.94 -12.00
C GLU A 65 -1.39 8.09 -10.80
N GLY A 66 -0.15 7.61 -10.89
CA GLY A 66 0.83 7.59 -9.81
C GLY A 66 0.58 6.53 -8.74
N LYS A 67 -0.58 5.84 -8.78
CA LYS A 67 -0.94 4.78 -7.85
C LYS A 67 -2.03 3.84 -8.40
N ALA A 68 -2.08 2.61 -7.91
CA ALA A 68 -3.18 1.69 -8.19
C ALA A 68 -3.47 0.77 -7.00
N VAL A 69 -4.76 0.46 -6.78
CA VAL A 69 -5.18 -0.58 -5.83
C VAL A 69 -4.98 -1.95 -6.49
N VAL A 70 -4.17 -2.80 -5.87
CA VAL A 70 -3.82 -4.13 -6.40
C VAL A 70 -4.51 -5.28 -5.67
N SER A 71 -4.92 -5.10 -4.42
CA SER A 71 -5.58 -6.13 -3.59
C SER A 71 -6.51 -5.46 -2.58
N SER A 72 -7.56 -6.16 -2.15
CA SER A 72 -8.44 -5.74 -1.06
C SER A 72 -8.82 -6.93 -0.17
N GLY A 73 -9.06 -6.68 1.12
CA GLY A 73 -9.44 -7.70 2.08
C GLY A 73 -9.23 -7.31 3.55
N SER A 74 -8.95 -8.31 4.38
CA SER A 74 -8.59 -8.11 5.78
C SER A 74 -7.23 -7.42 5.93
N ARG A 75 -7.04 -6.71 7.05
CA ARG A 75 -5.79 -6.02 7.37
C ARG A 75 -4.57 -6.94 7.27
N ASP A 76 -4.66 -8.14 7.86
CA ASP A 76 -3.58 -9.13 7.87
C ASP A 76 -3.15 -9.54 6.45
N LYS A 77 -4.11 -9.79 5.57
CA LYS A 77 -3.84 -10.13 4.17
C LYS A 77 -3.17 -8.96 3.44
N MET A 78 -3.64 -7.73 3.65
CA MET A 78 -3.05 -6.54 3.01
C MET A 78 -1.65 -6.28 3.53
N GLU A 79 -1.40 -6.47 4.82
CA GLU A 79 -0.07 -6.32 5.41
C GLU A 79 0.91 -7.34 4.82
N ASN A 80 0.49 -8.59 4.64
CA ASN A 80 1.29 -9.60 3.97
C ASN A 80 1.55 -9.26 2.48
N ASP A 81 0.54 -8.75 1.77
CA ASP A 81 0.69 -8.32 0.37
C ASP A 81 1.67 -7.15 0.24
N VAL A 82 1.61 -6.15 1.13
CA VAL A 82 2.59 -5.03 1.21
C VAL A 82 4.00 -5.56 1.48
N ARG A 83 4.18 -6.47 2.45
CA ARG A 83 5.50 -7.07 2.72
C ARG A 83 6.07 -7.78 1.50
N ARG A 84 5.24 -8.54 0.77
CA ARG A 84 5.65 -9.26 -0.45
C ARG A 84 6.04 -8.30 -1.57
N LEU A 85 5.34 -7.17 -1.70
CA LEU A 85 5.64 -6.12 -2.67
C LEU A 85 6.94 -5.38 -2.33
N HIS A 86 7.16 -5.03 -1.07
CA HIS A 86 8.42 -4.43 -0.60
C HIS A 86 9.60 -5.37 -0.80
N ALA A 87 9.43 -6.67 -0.53
CA ALA A 87 10.44 -7.68 -0.81
C ALA A 87 10.74 -7.84 -2.31
N ALA A 88 9.77 -7.51 -3.18
CA ALA A 88 9.96 -7.43 -4.62
C ALA A 88 10.55 -6.09 -5.09
N GLY A 89 10.83 -5.15 -4.19
CA GLY A 89 11.38 -3.82 -4.50
C GLY A 89 10.37 -2.80 -4.99
N LEU A 90 9.07 -3.06 -4.87
CA LEU A 90 8.00 -2.12 -5.24
C LEU A 90 7.58 -1.27 -4.05
N TRP A 91 7.27 0.00 -4.31
CA TRP A 91 6.66 0.84 -3.28
C TRP A 91 5.16 0.50 -3.17
N ALA A 92 4.78 -0.04 -2.00
CA ALA A 92 3.38 -0.28 -1.67
C ALA A 92 3.01 0.27 -0.29
N THR A 93 1.74 0.60 -0.10
CA THR A 93 1.15 0.94 1.21
C THR A 93 -0.18 0.21 1.37
N MET A 94 -0.63 -0.01 2.61
CA MET A 94 -2.01 -0.41 2.88
C MET A 94 -2.80 0.79 3.35
N GLN A 95 -4.04 0.91 2.88
CA GLN A 95 -4.97 1.97 3.28
C GLN A 95 -6.31 1.32 3.58
N ARG A 96 -7.12 1.95 4.42
CA ARG A 96 -8.50 1.57 4.59
C ARG A 96 -9.27 2.14 3.39
N GLY A 97 -10.11 1.33 2.73
CA GLY A 97 -10.92 1.85 1.62
C GLY A 97 -11.74 3.06 2.06
N GLU A 98 -11.86 4.06 1.20
CA GLU A 98 -12.72 5.24 1.42
C GLU A 98 -14.18 4.94 1.09
#